data_AF-A0A1V0B5N0-F1
#
_entry.id   AF-A0A1V0B5N0-F1
#
_cell.length_a   1.000
_cell.length_b   1.000
_cell.length_c   1.000
_cell.angle_alpha   90.00
_cell.angle_beta   90.00
_cell.angle_gamma   90.00
#
_symmetry.space_group_name_H-M   'P 1'
#
loop_
_entity.id
_entity.type
_entity.pdbx_description
1 polymer ?
#
loop_
_entity_poly.entity_id
_entity_poly.type
_entity_poly.pdbx_seq_one_letter_code
_entity_poly.pdbx_strand_id
1 'polypeptide(L)'
;MLGANVAIIAYPIEETRMHLFRVKDFLCLAVALLLATPALGAPFDPQRLAMLDQALQAEVEQGRLAGIALLIERDGEQVYRREVGYQDLASQTPLAEDSLYKIFSLTKPVTAVAVLMLVEEGKLALDQAVEHYLPEFKGLQVAIADGEGGRPVTEPASHPVTLRELMNYTGGFSYGRFSQSQVDTLYEQADLFSTDQTLAEMVAKVAALPLRQQPGTLWHYSISVDIQARIVEVVTGQPYAEFLAERIFQPLGMHETAYQVTPEQAPRLVTSYHPVAGEGLKPLPNDSYLLSPKLTMGGSGLISSMDDYLRFARMLLNEGELDGVRLLKPESVRMMASNQLPEGVAGPNWAPGNLFGLNVAVVNDPEPAGFLPVGTFWWWGIQGPWMWVDPSNDTVILGMMQNTDYRHSRVVHNTISQILYRQR
;
A
#
# COMPACT_ATOMS: atom_id res chain seq x y z
N MET A 1 77.68 17.03 14.08
CA MET A 1 77.79 18.15 13.12
C MET A 1 76.50 18.93 13.20
N LEU A 2 76.62 20.22 13.57
CA LEU A 2 75.76 21.41 13.31
C LEU A 2 74.22 21.18 13.35
N GLY A 3 73.40 21.79 14.22
CA GLY A 3 73.53 22.97 15.09
C GLY A 3 72.58 24.08 14.65
N ALA A 4 71.52 24.36 15.45
CA ALA A 4 70.79 25.64 15.62
C ALA A 4 69.62 25.42 16.62
N ASN A 5 69.78 25.67 17.93
CA ASN A 5 69.49 26.91 18.71
C ASN A 5 68.02 27.41 18.61
N VAL A 6 67.11 27.18 19.58
CA VAL A 6 66.89 27.81 20.93
C VAL A 6 66.55 29.31 20.78
N ALA A 7 65.44 29.89 21.30
CA ALA A 7 65.05 29.97 22.71
C ALA A 7 63.59 30.42 22.96
N ILE A 8 63.12 30.05 24.16
CA ILE A 8 61.92 30.45 24.91
C ILE A 8 62.18 31.79 25.63
N ILE A 9 61.15 32.64 25.79
CA ILE A 9 61.15 33.74 26.78
C ILE A 9 59.79 33.78 27.49
N ALA A 10 59.82 33.99 28.81
CA ALA A 10 58.71 33.94 29.73
C ALA A 10 58.53 35.26 30.53
N TYR A 11 57.27 35.58 30.87
CA TYR A 11 56.73 36.37 32.02
C TYR A 11 57.12 37.87 32.20
N PRO A 12 56.24 38.76 32.73
CA PRO A 12 55.62 38.62 34.06
C PRO A 12 54.16 39.10 34.27
N ILE A 13 53.68 38.78 35.48
CA ILE A 13 52.43 39.17 36.14
C ILE A 13 52.62 40.54 36.80
N GLU A 14 51.66 41.45 36.66
CA GLU A 14 51.54 42.65 37.51
C GLU A 14 50.07 42.90 37.91
N GLU A 15 49.85 42.99 39.23
CA GLU A 15 48.61 43.43 39.86
C GLU A 15 48.42 44.94 39.68
N THR A 16 47.21 45.44 39.36
CA THR A 16 46.75 46.71 39.93
C THR A 16 45.21 46.92 39.89
N ARG A 17 44.64 46.97 41.11
CA ARG A 17 43.57 47.83 41.64
C ARG A 17 42.23 48.02 40.91
N MET A 18 41.17 47.69 41.68
CA MET A 18 39.85 48.32 41.67
C MET A 18 39.93 49.86 41.71
N HIS A 19 39.11 50.54 40.91
CA HIS A 19 38.28 51.66 41.37
C HIS A 19 37.07 51.87 40.45
N LEU A 20 35.92 52.13 41.09
CA LEU A 20 34.62 52.42 40.50
C LEU A 20 34.65 53.63 39.56
N PHE A 21 33.98 53.51 38.42
CA PHE A 21 33.20 54.62 37.86
C PHE A 21 31.80 54.17 37.46
N ARG A 22 30.87 55.04 37.76
CA ARG A 22 29.42 54.90 37.77
C ARG A 22 28.87 55.48 36.46
N VAL A 23 27.63 55.10 36.14
CA VAL A 23 26.63 55.85 35.35
C VAL A 23 26.43 55.43 33.89
N LYS A 24 25.33 54.68 33.73
CA LYS A 24 24.24 54.75 32.72
C LYS A 24 24.57 54.58 31.24
N ASP A 25 23.61 53.92 30.59
CA ASP A 25 23.41 53.79 29.15
C ASP A 25 24.17 52.64 28.47
N PHE A 26 23.67 51.42 28.70
CA PHE A 26 23.77 50.34 27.73
C PHE A 26 22.41 49.65 27.58
N LEU A 27 21.61 50.20 26.67
CA LEU A 27 20.49 49.51 26.06
C LEU A 27 21.08 48.60 24.96
N CYS A 28 21.44 47.37 25.31
CA CYS A 28 21.82 46.36 24.33
C CYS A 28 20.83 45.20 24.39
N LEU A 29 19.85 45.29 23.48
CA LEU A 29 19.22 44.23 22.70
C LEU A 29 19.47 42.80 23.24
N ALA A 30 18.52 42.29 24.03
CA ALA A 30 18.38 40.86 24.22
C ALA A 30 17.85 40.26 22.91
N VAL A 31 18.76 39.72 22.09
CA VAL A 31 18.37 38.83 20.99
C VAL A 31 17.88 37.55 21.65
N ALA A 32 16.56 37.42 21.78
CA ALA A 32 15.93 36.14 22.02
C ALA A 32 16.25 35.24 20.81
N LEU A 33 17.16 34.28 20.98
CA LEU A 33 17.18 33.11 20.12
C LEU A 33 15.86 32.38 20.37
N LEU A 34 14.83 32.70 19.58
CA LEU A 34 13.81 31.70 19.27
C LEU A 34 14.58 30.58 18.55
N LEU A 35 14.83 29.50 19.27
CA LEU A 35 14.98 28.20 18.63
C LEU A 35 13.69 28.01 17.84
N ALA A 36 13.76 28.20 16.52
CA ALA A 36 12.72 27.72 15.64
C ALA A 36 12.67 26.21 15.85
N THR A 37 11.69 25.77 16.64
CA THR A 37 11.13 24.43 16.47
C THR A 37 10.92 24.24 14.97
N PRO A 38 11.33 23.10 14.37
CA PRO A 38 11.00 22.85 12.98
C PRO A 38 9.49 23.10 12.86
N ALA A 39 9.12 24.04 12.00
CA ALA A 39 7.71 24.28 11.77
C ALA A 39 7.12 22.93 11.38
N LEU A 40 6.12 22.47 12.14
CA LEU A 40 5.11 21.54 11.67
C LEU A 40 4.83 21.91 10.21
N GLY A 41 4.85 20.92 9.31
CA GLY A 41 4.77 21.18 7.88
C GLY A 41 3.64 22.17 7.60
N ALA A 42 3.89 23.20 6.79
CA ALA A 42 2.84 24.18 6.53
C ALA A 42 1.58 23.44 6.06
N PRO A 43 0.40 23.74 6.66
CA PRO A 43 -0.84 23.06 6.30
C PRO A 43 -1.08 23.18 4.80
N PHE A 44 -1.75 22.20 4.20
CA PHE A 44 -2.06 22.26 2.78
C PHE A 44 -2.75 23.59 2.45
N ASP A 45 -2.32 24.22 1.36
CA ASP A 45 -2.88 25.48 0.88
C ASP A 45 -4.41 25.37 0.81
N PRO A 46 -5.17 26.22 1.53
CA PRO A 46 -6.63 26.20 1.51
C PRO A 46 -7.22 26.27 0.09
N GLN A 47 -6.53 26.94 -0.84
CA GLN A 47 -6.96 26.98 -2.25
C GLN A 47 -6.87 25.60 -2.91
N ARG A 48 -5.85 24.79 -2.59
CA ARG A 48 -5.73 23.42 -3.08
C ARG A 48 -6.81 22.52 -2.48
N LEU A 49 -7.15 22.69 -1.20
CA LEU A 49 -8.24 21.94 -0.59
C LEU A 49 -9.60 22.29 -1.23
N ALA A 50 -9.86 23.56 -1.53
CA ALA A 50 -11.06 23.97 -2.27
C ALA A 50 -11.08 23.41 -3.71
N MET A 51 -9.92 23.28 -4.36
CA MET A 51 -9.82 22.59 -5.65
C MET A 51 -10.14 21.11 -5.54
N LEU A 52 -9.78 20.43 -4.44
CA LEU A 52 -10.20 19.05 -4.19
C LEU A 52 -11.72 18.95 -4.05
N ASP A 53 -12.35 19.82 -3.24
CA ASP A 53 -13.81 19.84 -3.09
C ASP A 53 -14.50 19.91 -4.47
N GLN A 54 -14.05 20.83 -5.33
CA GLN A 54 -14.57 20.98 -6.69
C GLN A 54 -14.33 19.75 -7.56
N ALA A 55 -13.15 19.13 -7.49
CA ALA A 55 -12.83 17.95 -8.29
C ALA A 55 -13.69 16.75 -7.89
N LEU A 56 -13.85 16.50 -6.58
CA LEU A 56 -14.68 15.41 -6.07
C LEU A 56 -16.16 15.62 -6.41
N GLN A 57 -16.67 16.85 -6.23
CA GLN A 57 -18.04 17.22 -6.61
C GLN A 57 -18.31 16.97 -8.09
N ALA A 58 -17.37 17.37 -8.95
CA ALA A 58 -17.47 17.20 -10.40
C ALA A 58 -17.55 15.71 -10.83
N GLU A 59 -16.92 14.79 -10.11
CA GLU A 59 -17.02 13.35 -10.40
C GLU A 59 -18.44 12.80 -10.23
N VAL A 60 -19.14 13.29 -9.20
CA VAL A 60 -20.52 12.87 -8.90
C VAL A 60 -21.52 13.60 -9.78
N GLU A 61 -21.41 14.92 -9.93
CA GLU A 61 -22.33 15.72 -10.76
C GLU A 61 -22.32 15.32 -12.23
N GLN A 62 -21.17 14.88 -12.73
CA GLN A 62 -21.01 14.43 -14.12
C GLN A 62 -21.37 12.94 -14.29
N GLY A 63 -21.88 12.28 -13.24
CA GLY A 63 -22.34 10.90 -13.28
C GLY A 63 -21.23 9.87 -13.49
N ARG A 64 -19.95 10.25 -13.26
CA ARG A 64 -18.82 9.33 -13.39
C ARG A 64 -18.69 8.42 -12.18
N LEU A 65 -18.94 8.97 -10.99
CA LEU A 65 -18.95 8.24 -9.72
C LEU A 65 -20.32 8.36 -9.04
N ALA A 66 -20.74 7.30 -8.35
CA ALA A 66 -21.91 7.36 -7.47
C ALA A 66 -21.58 8.16 -6.20
N GLY A 67 -20.40 7.90 -5.63
CA GLY A 67 -19.86 8.63 -4.51
C GLY A 67 -18.35 8.41 -4.37
N ILE A 68 -17.70 9.32 -3.67
CA ILE A 68 -16.27 9.31 -3.38
C ILE A 68 -16.02 9.92 -2.01
N ALA A 69 -15.15 9.28 -1.22
CA ALA A 69 -14.62 9.82 0.02
C ALA A 69 -13.11 10.02 -0.10
N LEU A 70 -12.58 11.10 0.47
CA LEU A 70 -11.16 11.43 0.51
C LEU A 70 -10.80 11.93 1.91
N LEU A 71 -9.74 11.35 2.47
CA LEU A 71 -9.14 11.75 3.73
C LEU A 71 -7.66 12.04 3.53
N ILE A 72 -7.20 13.15 4.10
CA ILE A 72 -5.80 13.54 4.18
C ILE A 72 -5.45 13.78 5.64
N GLU A 73 -4.47 13.04 6.10
CA GLU A 73 -3.82 13.24 7.38
C GLU A 73 -2.40 13.72 7.17
N ARG A 74 -1.98 14.69 7.97
CA ARG A 74 -0.61 15.20 7.97
C ARG A 74 -0.20 15.62 9.37
N ASP A 75 1.03 15.32 9.76
CA ASP A 75 1.57 15.67 11.08
C ASP A 75 0.68 15.14 12.23
N GLY A 76 0.07 13.97 12.03
CA GLY A 76 -0.89 13.35 12.96
C GLY A 76 -2.29 13.99 13.02
N GLU A 77 -2.57 15.00 12.19
CA GLU A 77 -3.87 15.71 12.17
C GLU A 77 -4.65 15.45 10.87
N GLN A 78 -5.97 15.23 10.97
CA GLN A 78 -6.86 15.17 9.80
C GLN A 78 -7.08 16.57 9.24
N VAL A 79 -6.31 16.92 8.22
CA VAL A 79 -6.34 18.25 7.56
C VAL A 79 -7.42 18.36 6.48
N TYR A 80 -7.93 17.22 6.00
CA TYR A 80 -9.05 17.17 5.05
C TYR A 80 -9.83 15.86 5.20
N ARG A 81 -11.16 15.95 5.23
CA ARG A 81 -12.09 14.81 5.13
C ARG A 81 -13.33 15.25 4.37
N ARG A 82 -13.68 14.52 3.32
CA ARG A 82 -14.87 14.77 2.51
C ARG A 82 -15.48 13.50 1.97
N GLU A 83 -16.80 13.44 2.06
CA GLU A 83 -17.68 12.47 1.44
C GLU A 83 -18.58 13.21 0.47
N VAL A 84 -18.64 12.72 -0.77
CA VAL A 84 -19.45 13.32 -1.84
C VAL A 84 -20.29 12.23 -2.50
N GLY A 85 -21.56 12.53 -2.75
CA GLY A 85 -22.47 11.64 -3.46
C GLY A 85 -23.12 10.59 -2.57
N TYR A 86 -23.26 9.38 -3.11
CA TYR A 86 -24.15 8.37 -2.56
C TYR A 86 -23.42 7.07 -2.27
N GLN A 87 -23.78 6.47 -1.13
CA GLN A 87 -23.49 5.08 -0.83
C GLN A 87 -24.31 4.15 -1.74
N ASP A 88 -25.56 4.52 -2.03
CA ASP A 88 -26.46 3.81 -2.92
C ASP A 88 -27.36 4.79 -3.69
N LEU A 89 -27.26 4.77 -5.02
CA LEU A 89 -28.01 5.65 -5.93
C LEU A 89 -29.50 5.32 -5.97
N ALA A 90 -29.90 4.05 -5.81
CA ALA A 90 -31.29 3.64 -5.96
C ALA A 90 -32.16 4.17 -4.82
N SER A 91 -31.63 4.10 -3.59
CA SER A 91 -32.24 4.65 -2.38
C SER A 91 -31.87 6.12 -2.13
N GLN A 92 -30.94 6.68 -2.90
CA GLN A 92 -30.32 7.99 -2.64
C GLN A 92 -29.74 8.12 -1.24
N THR A 93 -29.21 7.02 -0.69
CA THR A 93 -28.53 7.03 0.61
C THR A 93 -27.21 7.78 0.47
N PRO A 94 -27.00 8.90 1.19
CA PRO A 94 -25.75 9.66 1.12
C PRO A 94 -24.56 8.80 1.53
N LEU A 95 -23.39 9.09 0.95
CA LEU A 95 -22.15 8.52 1.45
C LEU A 95 -21.86 9.08 2.85
N ALA A 96 -21.49 8.23 3.80
CA ALA A 96 -21.29 8.59 5.20
C ALA A 96 -19.87 8.25 5.66
N GLU A 97 -19.43 8.90 6.75
CA GLU A 97 -18.11 8.69 7.35
C GLU A 97 -17.87 7.24 7.77
N ASP A 98 -18.93 6.54 8.18
CA ASP A 98 -18.91 5.15 8.65
C ASP A 98 -19.24 4.14 7.54
N SER A 99 -19.32 4.57 6.28
CA SER A 99 -19.53 3.67 5.14
C SER A 99 -18.43 2.60 5.03
N LEU A 100 -18.82 1.41 4.58
CA LEU A 100 -17.94 0.26 4.40
C LEU A 100 -17.67 0.01 2.92
N TYR A 101 -16.41 -0.25 2.61
CA TYR A 101 -15.91 -0.35 1.24
C TYR A 101 -15.26 -1.72 1.03
N LYS A 102 -15.54 -2.33 -0.12
CA LYS A 102 -14.77 -3.49 -0.59
C LYS A 102 -13.41 -2.97 -1.06
N ILE A 103 -12.36 -3.25 -0.32
CA ILE A 103 -11.04 -2.64 -0.56
C ILE A 103 -10.20 -3.38 -1.60
N PHE A 104 -10.65 -4.57 -2.02
CA PHE A 104 -10.00 -5.39 -3.04
C PHE A 104 -8.49 -5.47 -2.80
N SER A 105 -7.69 -5.04 -3.77
CA SER A 105 -6.24 -5.18 -3.75
C SER A 105 -5.52 -4.39 -2.66
N LEU A 106 -6.17 -3.45 -1.95
CA LEU A 106 -5.65 -2.94 -0.68
C LEU A 106 -5.52 -4.03 0.42
N THR A 107 -6.05 -5.23 0.22
CA THR A 107 -5.73 -6.41 1.06
C THR A 107 -4.24 -6.80 1.01
N LYS A 108 -3.53 -6.43 -0.07
CA LYS A 108 -2.15 -6.88 -0.32
C LYS A 108 -1.13 -6.28 0.66
N PRO A 109 -1.14 -4.96 0.97
CA PRO A 109 -0.35 -4.41 2.06
C PRO A 109 -0.59 -5.10 3.41
N VAL A 110 -1.84 -5.45 3.74
CA VAL A 110 -2.17 -6.19 4.97
C VAL A 110 -1.51 -7.57 4.98
N THR A 111 -1.55 -8.28 3.85
CA THR A 111 -0.85 -9.57 3.67
C THR A 111 0.66 -9.41 3.80
N ALA A 112 1.22 -8.31 3.31
CA ALA A 112 2.65 -8.01 3.45
C ALA A 112 3.06 -7.94 4.93
N VAL A 113 2.27 -7.22 5.74
CA VAL A 113 2.49 -7.10 7.19
C VAL A 113 2.40 -8.46 7.85
N ALA A 114 1.38 -9.28 7.53
CA ALA A 114 1.24 -10.62 8.07
C ALA A 114 2.47 -11.50 7.79
N VAL A 115 2.99 -11.48 6.55
CA VAL A 115 4.20 -12.22 6.18
C VAL A 115 5.43 -11.68 6.92
N LEU A 116 5.60 -10.36 7.00
CA LEU A 116 6.76 -9.74 7.65
C LEU A 116 6.78 -9.98 9.16
N MET A 117 5.62 -10.05 9.82
CA MET A 117 5.52 -10.46 11.22
C MET A 117 6.11 -11.86 11.42
N LEU A 118 5.75 -12.80 10.55
CA LEU A 118 6.28 -14.17 10.60
C LEU A 118 7.76 -14.26 10.21
N VAL A 119 8.26 -13.34 9.39
CA VAL A 119 9.70 -13.20 9.12
C VAL A 119 10.45 -12.73 10.37
N GLU A 120 9.94 -11.72 11.08
CA GLU A 120 10.54 -11.24 12.33
C GLU A 120 10.51 -12.29 13.45
N GLU A 121 9.47 -13.13 13.47
CA GLU A 121 9.37 -14.29 14.37
C GLU A 121 10.30 -15.45 13.99
N GLY A 122 11.02 -15.34 12.86
CA GLY A 122 11.91 -16.39 12.36
C GLY A 122 11.20 -17.63 11.82
N LYS A 123 9.89 -17.53 11.55
CA LYS A 123 9.06 -18.62 10.98
C LYS A 123 9.08 -18.64 9.46
N LEU A 124 9.31 -17.48 8.85
CA LEU A 124 9.51 -17.33 7.41
C LEU A 124 10.87 -16.67 7.13
N ALA A 125 11.40 -16.90 5.95
CA ALA A 125 12.53 -16.16 5.41
C ALA A 125 12.22 -15.74 3.97
N LEU A 126 12.50 -14.47 3.64
CA LEU A 126 12.17 -13.89 2.34
C LEU A 126 12.85 -14.64 1.18
N ASP A 127 14.11 -15.04 1.35
CA ASP A 127 14.87 -15.72 0.30
C ASP A 127 14.71 -17.25 0.34
N GLN A 128 13.82 -17.77 1.18
CA GLN A 128 13.48 -19.19 1.21
C GLN A 128 12.57 -19.53 0.03
N ALA A 129 12.86 -20.67 -0.62
CA ALA A 129 12.02 -21.21 -1.69
C ALA A 129 10.60 -21.51 -1.20
N VAL A 130 9.59 -21.13 -1.98
CA VAL A 130 8.16 -21.36 -1.71
C VAL A 130 7.86 -22.84 -1.52
N GLU A 131 8.52 -23.71 -2.28
CA GLU A 131 8.39 -25.18 -2.18
C GLU A 131 8.82 -25.77 -0.83
N HIS A 132 9.51 -25.00 0.02
CA HIS A 132 9.78 -25.38 1.40
C HIS A 132 8.50 -25.39 2.25
N TYR A 133 7.64 -24.40 2.04
CA TYR A 133 6.37 -24.25 2.77
C TYR A 133 5.22 -24.96 2.05
N LEU A 134 5.25 -24.97 0.71
CA LEU A 134 4.21 -25.50 -0.16
C LEU A 134 4.84 -26.45 -1.20
N PRO A 135 5.11 -27.73 -0.84
CA PRO A 135 5.82 -28.69 -1.68
C PRO A 135 5.20 -28.94 -3.06
N GLU A 136 3.93 -28.60 -3.26
CA GLU A 136 3.25 -28.63 -4.56
C GLU A 136 3.88 -27.71 -5.61
N PHE A 137 4.65 -26.69 -5.21
CA PHE A 137 5.40 -25.82 -6.13
C PHE A 137 6.76 -26.39 -6.56
N LYS A 138 7.09 -27.64 -6.24
CA LYS A 138 8.34 -28.26 -6.72
C LYS A 138 8.32 -28.48 -8.22
N GLY A 139 9.42 -28.12 -8.88
CA GLY A 139 9.64 -28.44 -10.29
C GLY A 139 8.76 -27.68 -11.27
N LEU A 140 8.37 -26.44 -10.92
CA LEU A 140 7.59 -25.57 -11.79
C LEU A 140 8.18 -25.45 -13.20
N GLN A 141 7.29 -25.43 -14.18
CA GLN A 141 7.61 -25.23 -15.58
C GLN A 141 7.26 -23.78 -15.97
N VAL A 142 7.98 -23.23 -16.94
CA VAL A 142 7.86 -21.86 -17.43
C VAL A 142 7.48 -21.90 -18.91
N ALA A 143 6.45 -21.17 -19.30
CA ALA A 143 6.08 -21.02 -20.71
C ALA A 143 7.13 -20.18 -21.47
N ILE A 144 7.62 -20.71 -22.60
CA ILE A 144 8.60 -20.04 -23.48
C ILE A 144 8.05 -19.70 -24.86
N ALA A 145 6.97 -20.36 -25.27
CA ALA A 145 6.25 -20.07 -26.50
C ALA A 145 4.82 -20.61 -26.40
N ASP A 146 3.93 -20.07 -27.22
CA ASP A 146 2.62 -20.68 -27.45
C ASP A 146 2.78 -22.05 -28.11
N GLY A 147 2.01 -23.03 -27.65
CA GLY A 147 1.96 -24.37 -28.23
C GLY A 147 0.58 -24.75 -28.74
N GLU A 148 0.45 -25.99 -29.23
CA GLU A 148 -0.81 -26.50 -29.77
C GLU A 148 -1.86 -26.74 -28.69
N GLY A 149 -3.14 -26.62 -29.06
CA GLY A 149 -4.27 -26.93 -28.17
C GLY A 149 -4.36 -26.02 -26.93
N GLY A 150 -3.77 -24.83 -26.96
CA GLY A 150 -3.78 -23.88 -25.85
C GLY A 150 -2.83 -24.24 -24.71
N ARG A 151 -1.88 -25.16 -24.95
CA ARG A 151 -0.84 -25.53 -23.98
C ARG A 151 0.50 -24.94 -24.42
N PRO A 152 1.16 -24.13 -23.58
CA PRO A 152 2.43 -23.53 -23.96
C PRO A 152 3.53 -24.60 -24.05
N VAL A 153 4.52 -24.34 -24.90
CA VAL A 153 5.81 -25.02 -24.83
C VAL A 153 6.50 -24.51 -23.57
N THR A 154 7.04 -25.43 -22.77
CA THR A 154 7.61 -25.10 -21.46
C THR A 154 9.03 -25.60 -21.27
N GLU A 155 9.75 -24.96 -20.35
CA GLU A 155 11.03 -25.41 -19.82
C GLU A 155 11.03 -25.34 -18.27
N PRO A 156 11.96 -26.01 -17.56
CA PRO A 156 12.04 -25.88 -16.11
C PRO A 156 12.32 -24.43 -15.66
N ALA A 157 11.77 -24.04 -14.51
CA ALA A 157 12.18 -22.81 -13.85
C ALA A 157 13.69 -22.84 -13.53
N SER A 158 14.37 -21.74 -13.81
CA SER A 158 15.83 -21.60 -13.61
C SER A 158 16.26 -21.76 -12.15
N HIS A 159 15.34 -21.49 -11.22
CA HIS A 159 15.47 -21.75 -9.79
C HIS A 159 14.07 -21.83 -9.15
N PRO A 160 13.94 -22.42 -7.95
CA PRO A 160 12.68 -22.38 -7.19
C PRO A 160 12.29 -20.93 -6.84
N VAL A 161 11.02 -20.58 -7.02
CA VAL A 161 10.50 -19.26 -6.64
C VAL A 161 10.68 -19.02 -5.15
N THR A 162 11.17 -17.86 -4.76
CA THR A 162 11.35 -17.44 -3.36
C THR A 162 10.13 -16.68 -2.82
N LEU A 163 10.01 -16.58 -1.50
CA LEU A 163 8.97 -15.76 -0.88
C LEU A 163 9.09 -14.27 -1.26
N ARG A 164 10.32 -13.74 -1.39
CA ARG A 164 10.58 -12.36 -1.84
C ARG A 164 10.01 -12.13 -3.24
N GLU A 165 10.19 -13.09 -4.13
CA GLU A 165 9.68 -13.04 -5.50
C GLU A 165 8.14 -13.10 -5.59
N LEU A 166 7.48 -13.75 -4.62
CA LEU A 166 6.02 -13.64 -4.49
C LEU A 166 5.61 -12.23 -4.07
N MET A 167 6.33 -11.62 -3.12
CA MET A 167 5.98 -10.32 -2.54
C MET A 167 6.30 -9.14 -3.45
N ASN A 168 7.35 -9.24 -4.27
CA ASN A 168 7.75 -8.20 -5.21
C ASN A 168 7.21 -8.44 -6.64
N TYR A 169 6.42 -9.50 -6.86
CA TYR A 169 5.80 -9.88 -8.14
C TYR A 169 6.78 -10.28 -9.25
N THR A 170 7.96 -10.80 -8.91
CA THR A 170 8.90 -11.36 -9.88
C THR A 170 8.91 -12.88 -9.93
N GLY A 171 8.02 -13.57 -9.20
CA GLY A 171 7.95 -15.04 -9.18
C GLY A 171 7.44 -15.71 -10.46
N GLY A 172 7.01 -14.93 -11.46
CA GLY A 172 6.60 -15.42 -12.77
C GLY A 172 5.16 -15.96 -12.86
N PHE A 173 4.36 -15.84 -11.80
CA PHE A 173 2.94 -16.21 -11.83
C PHE A 173 2.10 -15.26 -12.71
N SER A 174 0.91 -15.71 -13.10
CA SER A 174 -0.12 -14.88 -13.77
C SER A 174 -1.28 -14.56 -12.80
N TYR A 175 -2.21 -13.72 -13.23
CA TYR A 175 -3.53 -13.52 -12.60
C TYR A 175 -4.67 -14.18 -13.41
N GLY A 176 -4.39 -14.72 -14.60
CA GLY A 176 -5.40 -15.04 -15.61
C GLY A 176 -6.10 -13.81 -16.17
N ARG A 177 -5.56 -12.62 -15.92
CA ARG A 177 -6.10 -11.33 -16.33
C ARG A 177 -4.90 -10.41 -16.53
N PHE A 178 -5.05 -9.36 -17.34
CA PHE A 178 -4.02 -8.32 -17.60
C PHE A 178 -2.89 -8.71 -18.58
N SER A 179 -2.89 -9.91 -19.13
CA SER A 179 -2.08 -10.28 -20.29
C SER A 179 -2.87 -11.19 -21.24
N GLN A 180 -2.27 -11.48 -22.40
CA GLN A 180 -2.88 -12.27 -23.48
C GLN A 180 -1.97 -13.44 -23.85
N SER A 181 -1.59 -14.27 -22.88
CA SER A 181 -0.81 -15.48 -23.13
C SER A 181 -1.62 -16.75 -22.87
N GLN A 182 -1.14 -17.88 -23.40
CA GLN A 182 -1.75 -19.18 -23.09
C GLN A 182 -1.77 -19.48 -21.58
N VAL A 183 -0.80 -18.98 -20.81
CA VAL A 183 -0.82 -19.12 -19.34
C VAL A 183 -2.01 -18.38 -18.73
N ASP A 184 -2.32 -17.16 -19.19
CA ASP A 184 -3.49 -16.43 -18.70
C ASP A 184 -4.79 -17.18 -19.01
N THR A 185 -4.92 -17.71 -20.22
CA THR A 185 -6.08 -18.54 -20.62
C THR A 185 -6.23 -19.77 -19.72
N LEU A 186 -5.13 -20.44 -19.36
CA LEU A 186 -5.17 -21.59 -18.46
C LEU A 186 -5.62 -21.20 -17.05
N TYR A 187 -5.19 -20.03 -16.55
CA TYR A 187 -5.63 -19.50 -15.26
C TYR A 187 -7.13 -19.18 -15.27
N GLU A 188 -7.65 -18.57 -16.35
CA GLU A 188 -9.10 -18.33 -16.51
C GLU A 188 -9.90 -19.64 -16.48
N GLN A 189 -9.42 -20.67 -17.19
CA GLN A 189 -10.07 -21.99 -17.27
C GLN A 189 -10.03 -22.77 -15.95
N ALA A 190 -9.06 -22.51 -15.08
CA ALA A 190 -8.91 -23.21 -13.80
C ALA A 190 -9.90 -22.75 -12.72
N ASP A 191 -10.70 -21.71 -12.99
CA ASP A 191 -11.70 -21.15 -12.07
C ASP A 191 -11.11 -20.88 -10.67
N LEU A 192 -10.01 -20.12 -10.67
CA LEU A 192 -9.23 -19.84 -9.47
C LEU A 192 -9.99 -18.99 -8.46
N PHE A 193 -11.00 -18.24 -8.87
CA PHE A 193 -11.68 -17.24 -8.02
C PHE A 193 -13.08 -17.66 -7.55
N SER A 194 -13.46 -18.94 -7.71
CA SER A 194 -14.67 -19.48 -7.12
C SER A 194 -14.65 -19.32 -5.59
N THR A 195 -15.73 -18.78 -5.02
CA THR A 195 -15.85 -18.50 -3.59
C THR A 195 -16.16 -19.73 -2.73
N ASP A 196 -16.48 -20.87 -3.36
CA ASP A 196 -16.81 -22.14 -2.69
C ASP A 196 -15.59 -23.05 -2.47
N GLN A 197 -14.39 -22.58 -2.79
CA GLN A 197 -13.14 -23.30 -2.55
C GLN A 197 -12.32 -22.66 -1.42
N THR A 198 -11.35 -23.39 -0.91
CA THR A 198 -10.36 -22.93 0.08
C THR A 198 -9.11 -22.35 -0.59
N LEU A 199 -8.29 -21.63 0.18
CA LEU A 199 -6.95 -21.21 -0.29
C LEU A 199 -6.09 -22.41 -0.72
N ALA A 200 -6.16 -23.53 0.00
CA ALA A 200 -5.42 -24.74 -0.33
C ALA A 200 -5.81 -25.30 -1.71
N GLU A 201 -7.10 -25.35 -2.03
CA GLU A 201 -7.61 -25.82 -3.32
C GLU A 201 -7.23 -24.86 -4.46
N MET A 202 -7.35 -23.54 -4.25
CA MET A 202 -6.89 -22.53 -5.22
C MET A 202 -5.40 -22.71 -5.49
N VAL A 203 -4.57 -22.78 -4.45
CA VAL A 203 -3.11 -22.89 -4.58
C VAL A 203 -2.70 -24.19 -5.26
N ALA A 204 -3.36 -25.32 -4.97
CA ALA A 204 -3.12 -26.58 -5.67
C ALA A 204 -3.41 -26.46 -7.17
N LYS A 205 -4.46 -25.74 -7.57
CA LYS A 205 -4.73 -25.44 -8.99
C LYS A 205 -3.63 -24.58 -9.60
N VAL A 206 -3.19 -23.52 -8.91
CA VAL A 206 -2.10 -22.64 -9.39
C VAL A 206 -0.80 -23.42 -9.58
N ALA A 207 -0.44 -24.30 -8.64
CA ALA A 207 0.77 -25.12 -8.72
C ALA A 207 0.78 -26.10 -9.91
N ALA A 208 -0.39 -26.47 -10.43
CA ALA A 208 -0.53 -27.31 -11.62
C ALA A 208 -0.38 -26.54 -12.95
N LEU A 209 -0.28 -25.21 -12.91
CA LEU A 209 -0.16 -24.36 -14.09
C LEU A 209 1.29 -23.88 -14.28
N PRO A 210 1.75 -23.70 -15.53
CA PRO A 210 3.07 -23.16 -15.78
C PRO A 210 3.19 -21.69 -15.34
N LEU A 211 4.39 -21.28 -14.98
CA LEU A 211 4.77 -19.87 -14.85
C LEU A 211 4.73 -19.20 -16.22
N ARG A 212 4.42 -17.91 -16.21
CA ARG A 212 4.39 -17.05 -17.39
C ARG A 212 5.79 -16.68 -17.89
N GLN A 213 6.76 -16.60 -17.00
CA GLN A 213 8.13 -16.18 -17.27
C GLN A 213 9.07 -16.71 -16.18
N GLN A 214 10.36 -16.68 -16.45
CA GLN A 214 11.37 -17.13 -15.50
C GLN A 214 11.32 -16.28 -14.21
N PRO A 215 11.41 -16.90 -13.02
CA PRO A 215 11.47 -16.16 -11.77
C PRO A 215 12.62 -15.14 -11.76
N GLY A 216 12.37 -13.97 -11.19
CA GLY A 216 13.36 -12.90 -11.04
C GLY A 216 13.60 -12.06 -12.29
N THR A 217 12.97 -12.36 -13.43
CA THR A 217 13.32 -11.72 -14.72
C THR A 217 12.43 -10.54 -15.11
N LEU A 218 11.19 -10.50 -14.64
CA LEU A 218 10.25 -9.40 -14.93
C LEU A 218 9.24 -9.25 -13.80
N TRP A 219 8.83 -8.00 -13.55
CA TRP A 219 7.70 -7.70 -12.70
C TRP A 219 6.38 -7.98 -13.41
N HIS A 220 5.50 -8.81 -12.82
CA HIS A 220 4.18 -9.08 -13.36
C HIS A 220 3.12 -9.22 -12.28
N TYR A 221 2.09 -8.39 -12.36
CA TYR A 221 0.96 -8.45 -11.42
C TYR A 221 0.25 -9.81 -11.47
N SER A 222 0.18 -10.50 -10.34
CA SER A 222 -0.16 -11.92 -10.30
C SER A 222 -0.87 -12.33 -9.02
N ILE A 223 -1.33 -13.59 -9.00
CA ILE A 223 -1.99 -14.24 -7.86
C ILE A 223 -1.05 -14.51 -6.68
N SER A 224 0.22 -14.07 -6.76
CA SER A 224 1.27 -14.37 -5.79
C SER A 224 0.92 -14.08 -4.33
N VAL A 225 0.05 -13.10 -4.07
CA VAL A 225 -0.37 -12.74 -2.70
C VAL A 225 -1.32 -13.77 -2.09
N ASP A 226 -2.08 -14.50 -2.90
CA ASP A 226 -2.93 -15.58 -2.41
C ASP A 226 -2.10 -16.82 -2.04
N ILE A 227 -0.97 -17.03 -2.72
CA ILE A 227 0.04 -18.03 -2.32
C ILE A 227 0.65 -17.62 -0.97
N GLN A 228 0.95 -16.34 -0.76
CA GLN A 228 1.43 -15.83 0.53
C GLN A 228 0.42 -16.10 1.67
N ALA A 229 -0.87 -15.83 1.44
CA ALA A 229 -1.92 -16.15 2.41
C ALA A 229 -1.95 -17.64 2.77
N ARG A 230 -1.78 -18.52 1.78
CA ARG A 230 -1.70 -19.96 2.04
C ARG A 230 -0.44 -20.36 2.83
N ILE A 231 0.71 -19.71 2.59
CA ILE A 231 1.92 -19.92 3.40
C ILE A 231 1.67 -19.54 4.86
N VAL A 232 0.97 -18.42 5.10
CA VAL A 232 0.56 -18.01 6.46
C VAL A 232 -0.26 -19.12 7.12
N GLU A 233 -1.25 -19.69 6.45
CA GLU A 233 -2.06 -20.79 7.00
C GLU A 233 -1.21 -22.02 7.36
N VAL A 234 -0.30 -22.42 6.48
CA VAL A 234 0.54 -23.62 6.70
C VAL A 234 1.50 -23.43 7.87
N VAL A 235 2.16 -22.28 7.94
CA VAL A 235 3.20 -22.04 8.96
C VAL A 235 2.60 -21.76 10.33
N THR A 236 1.40 -21.20 10.39
CA THR A 236 0.73 -20.86 11.66
C THR A 236 -0.22 -21.96 12.13
N GLY A 237 -0.74 -22.78 11.21
CA GLY A 237 -1.84 -23.72 11.49
C GLY A 237 -3.19 -23.04 11.70
N GLN A 238 -3.30 -21.73 11.45
CA GLN A 238 -4.52 -20.93 11.62
C GLN A 238 -5.16 -20.59 10.26
N PRO A 239 -6.49 -20.52 10.15
CA PRO A 239 -7.15 -19.94 8.97
C PRO A 239 -6.69 -18.51 8.71
N TYR A 240 -6.50 -18.13 7.45
CA TYR A 240 -5.87 -16.85 7.12
C TYR A 240 -6.65 -15.64 7.66
N ALA A 241 -7.97 -15.63 7.52
CA ALA A 241 -8.81 -14.55 8.04
C ALA A 241 -8.75 -14.42 9.57
N GLU A 242 -8.63 -15.54 10.29
CA GLU A 242 -8.49 -15.53 11.75
C GLU A 242 -7.14 -14.97 12.17
N PHE A 243 -6.06 -15.35 11.46
CA PHE A 243 -4.74 -14.77 11.69
C PHE A 243 -4.74 -13.25 11.51
N LEU A 244 -5.33 -12.73 10.43
CA LEU A 244 -5.43 -11.28 10.21
C LEU A 244 -6.22 -10.58 11.32
N ALA A 245 -7.35 -11.16 11.72
CA ALA A 245 -8.20 -10.62 12.78
C ALA A 245 -7.45 -10.55 14.12
N GLU A 246 -6.82 -11.65 14.54
CA GLU A 246 -6.12 -11.75 15.83
C GLU A 246 -4.83 -10.91 15.85
N ARG A 247 -4.05 -10.94 14.77
CA ARG A 247 -2.67 -10.44 14.77
C ARG A 247 -2.54 -9.01 14.27
N ILE A 248 -3.50 -8.50 13.51
CA ILE A 248 -3.45 -7.16 12.90
C ILE A 248 -4.67 -6.34 13.28
N PHE A 249 -5.88 -6.82 13.00
CA PHE A 249 -7.07 -5.99 13.13
C PHE A 249 -7.44 -5.70 14.59
N GLN A 250 -7.49 -6.72 15.45
CA GLN A 250 -7.78 -6.52 16.87
C GLN A 250 -6.74 -5.64 17.58
N PRO A 251 -5.42 -5.87 17.44
CA PRO A 251 -4.42 -5.02 18.08
C PRO A 251 -4.46 -3.57 17.59
N LEU A 252 -4.77 -3.38 16.30
CA LEU A 252 -4.93 -2.04 15.74
C LEU A 252 -6.33 -1.47 15.94
N GLY A 253 -7.29 -2.16 16.56
CA GLY A 253 -8.66 -1.64 16.73
C GLY A 253 -9.41 -1.41 15.41
N MET A 254 -9.16 -2.25 14.40
CA MET A 254 -9.84 -2.24 13.09
C MET A 254 -11.07 -3.16 13.14
N HIS A 255 -12.15 -2.69 13.77
CA HIS A 255 -13.31 -3.53 14.11
C HIS A 255 -14.29 -3.77 12.95
N GLU A 256 -14.16 -3.02 11.87
CA GLU A 256 -15.00 -3.08 10.69
C GLU A 256 -14.31 -3.82 9.52
N THR A 257 -13.06 -4.26 9.72
CA THR A 257 -12.26 -4.91 8.69
C THR A 257 -12.41 -6.43 8.73
N ALA A 258 -13.02 -7.00 7.69
CA ALA A 258 -13.28 -8.44 7.58
C ALA A 258 -13.54 -8.87 6.12
N TYR A 259 -13.70 -10.17 5.89
CA TYR A 259 -14.09 -10.72 4.57
C TYR A 259 -15.61 -10.73 4.32
N GLN A 260 -16.40 -10.38 5.33
CA GLN A 260 -17.86 -10.30 5.27
C GLN A 260 -18.35 -9.17 6.18
N VAL A 261 -19.54 -8.66 5.90
CA VAL A 261 -20.25 -7.76 6.83
C VAL A 261 -21.29 -8.53 7.63
N THR A 262 -21.54 -8.10 8.87
CA THR A 262 -22.68 -8.59 9.65
C THR A 262 -24.00 -8.02 9.11
N PRO A 263 -25.17 -8.58 9.50
CA PRO A 263 -26.47 -8.01 9.14
C PRO A 263 -26.64 -6.54 9.56
N GLU A 264 -26.03 -6.13 10.66
CA GLU A 264 -26.06 -4.75 11.16
C GLU A 264 -25.15 -3.81 10.35
N GLN A 265 -24.07 -4.34 9.79
CA GLN A 265 -23.14 -3.61 8.92
C GLN A 265 -23.62 -3.55 7.46
N ALA A 266 -24.45 -4.50 7.02
CA ALA A 266 -24.93 -4.59 5.64
C ALA A 266 -25.51 -3.27 5.08
N PRO A 267 -26.29 -2.47 5.84
CA PRO A 267 -26.79 -1.18 5.37
C PRO A 267 -25.72 -0.12 5.16
N ARG A 268 -24.49 -0.29 5.67
CA ARG A 268 -23.34 0.61 5.50
C ARG A 268 -22.44 0.21 4.31
N LEU A 269 -22.66 -0.97 3.72
CA LEU A 269 -21.84 -1.46 2.61
C LEU A 269 -22.16 -0.72 1.31
N VAL A 270 -21.19 0.04 0.81
CA VAL A 270 -21.32 0.89 -0.38
C VAL A 270 -21.59 0.05 -1.62
N THR A 271 -22.59 0.42 -2.41
CA THR A 271 -22.91 -0.27 -3.67
C THR A 271 -21.83 0.00 -4.71
N SER A 272 -21.37 -1.04 -5.40
CA SER A 272 -20.43 -0.89 -6.51
C SER A 272 -21.14 -0.63 -7.80
N TYR A 273 -20.58 0.23 -8.65
CA TYR A 273 -21.19 0.59 -9.92
C TYR A 273 -20.33 0.23 -11.14
N HIS A 274 -20.99 -0.28 -12.16
CA HIS A 274 -20.45 -0.49 -13.50
C HIS A 274 -20.93 0.63 -14.44
N PRO A 275 -20.02 1.45 -15.00
CA PRO A 275 -20.41 2.45 -15.98
C PRO A 275 -20.78 1.79 -17.31
N VAL A 276 -21.98 2.09 -17.81
CA VAL A 276 -22.49 1.63 -19.09
C VAL A 276 -22.71 2.84 -20.00
N ALA A 277 -22.06 2.83 -21.17
CA ALA A 277 -22.11 3.94 -22.12
C ALA A 277 -23.57 4.23 -22.53
N GLY A 278 -24.01 5.47 -22.35
CA GLY A 278 -25.38 5.90 -22.63
C GLY A 278 -26.44 5.51 -21.58
N GLU A 279 -26.10 4.67 -20.61
CA GLU A 279 -27.02 4.21 -19.56
C GLU A 279 -26.62 4.63 -18.14
N GLY A 280 -25.45 5.24 -17.97
CA GLY A 280 -24.94 5.70 -16.68
C GLY A 280 -24.42 4.56 -15.81
N LEU A 281 -24.56 4.69 -14.50
CA LEU A 281 -24.00 3.76 -13.52
C LEU A 281 -24.99 2.64 -13.19
N LYS A 282 -24.60 1.38 -13.43
CA LYS A 282 -25.39 0.18 -13.07
C LYS A 282 -24.88 -0.44 -11.77
N PRO A 283 -25.75 -0.70 -10.78
CA PRO A 283 -25.33 -1.29 -9.52
C PRO A 283 -24.91 -2.75 -9.70
N LEU A 284 -23.95 -3.18 -8.89
CA LEU A 284 -23.58 -4.57 -8.68
C LEU A 284 -24.10 -5.05 -7.32
N PRO A 285 -24.54 -6.32 -7.22
CA PRO A 285 -25.05 -6.87 -5.98
C PRO A 285 -23.97 -6.95 -4.90
N ASN A 286 -24.39 -6.74 -3.65
CA ASN A 286 -23.55 -6.87 -2.45
C ASN A 286 -23.70 -8.23 -1.77
N ASP A 287 -24.63 -9.08 -2.22
CA ASP A 287 -25.06 -10.30 -1.53
C ASP A 287 -23.91 -11.25 -1.18
N SER A 288 -22.90 -11.34 -2.03
CA SER A 288 -21.73 -12.21 -1.80
C SER A 288 -20.89 -11.81 -0.58
N TYR A 289 -20.98 -10.56 -0.13
CA TYR A 289 -20.27 -10.04 1.05
C TYR A 289 -21.08 -10.18 2.35
N LEU A 290 -22.33 -10.66 2.25
CA LEU A 290 -23.17 -11.01 3.40
C LEU A 290 -22.97 -12.46 3.86
N LEU A 291 -22.14 -13.21 3.16
CA LEU A 291 -21.87 -14.63 3.38
C LEU A 291 -20.41 -14.82 3.75
N SER A 292 -20.13 -15.78 4.64
CA SER A 292 -18.75 -16.14 4.99
C SER A 292 -18.09 -16.87 3.84
N PRO A 293 -17.06 -16.30 3.19
CA PRO A 293 -16.40 -16.99 2.10
C PRO A 293 -15.51 -18.10 2.64
N LYS A 294 -15.47 -19.25 1.95
CA LYS A 294 -14.42 -20.26 2.19
C LYS A 294 -13.06 -19.79 1.70
N LEU A 295 -13.06 -18.99 0.64
CA LEU A 295 -11.87 -18.44 0.02
C LEU A 295 -11.53 -17.07 0.61
N THR A 296 -10.54 -17.02 1.49
CA THR A 296 -10.05 -15.78 2.12
C THR A 296 -8.75 -15.33 1.47
N MET A 297 -8.87 -14.68 0.31
CA MET A 297 -7.74 -14.28 -0.55
C MET A 297 -6.80 -13.27 0.12
N GLY A 298 -5.48 -13.43 0.02
CA GLY A 298 -4.51 -12.39 0.39
C GLY A 298 -4.45 -11.25 -0.63
N GLY A 299 -4.83 -11.53 -1.87
CA GLY A 299 -4.86 -10.55 -2.94
C GLY A 299 -6.08 -9.61 -2.91
N SER A 300 -7.18 -10.00 -2.28
CA SER A 300 -8.43 -9.24 -2.29
C SER A 300 -9.45 -9.78 -1.29
N GLY A 301 -10.60 -9.13 -1.16
CA GLY A 301 -11.76 -9.69 -0.46
C GLY A 301 -12.04 -9.05 0.88
N LEU A 302 -11.09 -8.30 1.46
CA LEU A 302 -11.38 -7.48 2.63
C LEU A 302 -12.38 -6.36 2.29
N ILE A 303 -13.20 -6.10 3.28
CA ILE A 303 -14.06 -4.94 3.47
C ILE A 303 -13.41 -4.13 4.59
N SER A 304 -13.47 -2.80 4.53
CA SER A 304 -12.96 -1.91 5.57
C SER A 304 -13.74 -0.60 5.58
N SER A 305 -13.68 0.12 6.70
CA SER A 305 -14.03 1.55 6.76
C SER A 305 -12.83 2.43 6.41
N MET A 306 -13.06 3.72 6.18
CA MET A 306 -11.99 4.72 6.05
C MET A 306 -11.14 4.78 7.33
N ASP A 307 -11.78 4.79 8.50
CA ASP A 307 -11.11 4.95 9.78
C ASP A 307 -10.28 3.71 10.18
N ASP A 308 -10.76 2.49 9.90
CA ASP A 308 -9.99 1.27 10.12
C ASP A 308 -8.72 1.28 9.27
N TYR A 309 -8.86 1.58 7.98
CA TYR A 309 -7.72 1.56 7.07
C TYR A 309 -6.74 2.71 7.36
N LEU A 310 -7.22 3.84 7.90
CA LEU A 310 -6.38 4.92 8.42
C LEU A 310 -5.51 4.44 9.59
N ARG A 311 -6.05 3.62 10.50
CA ARG A 311 -5.25 3.03 11.60
C ARG A 311 -4.15 2.14 11.05
N PHE A 312 -4.44 1.30 10.06
CA PHE A 312 -3.41 0.52 9.36
C PHE A 312 -2.34 1.39 8.68
N ALA A 313 -2.77 2.43 7.95
CA ALA A 313 -1.86 3.34 7.25
C ALA A 313 -0.98 4.15 8.23
N ARG A 314 -1.53 4.62 9.35
CA ARG A 314 -0.78 5.27 10.44
C ARG A 314 0.25 4.35 11.06
N MET A 315 -0.08 3.08 11.29
CA MET A 315 0.89 2.09 11.78
C MET A 315 2.08 1.96 10.83
N LEU A 316 1.84 1.96 9.52
CA LEU A 316 2.91 1.95 8.52
C LEU A 316 3.69 3.28 8.47
N LEU A 317 3.02 4.42 8.54
CA LEU A 317 3.67 5.74 8.60
C LEU A 317 4.61 5.84 9.81
N ASN A 318 4.15 5.37 10.96
CA ASN A 318 4.87 5.34 12.24
C ASN A 318 5.83 4.13 12.37
N GLU A 319 6.33 3.64 11.23
CA GLU A 319 7.35 2.59 11.17
C GLU A 319 7.02 1.32 11.99
N GLY A 320 5.76 0.89 11.93
CA GLY A 320 5.31 -0.40 12.46
C GLY A 320 4.57 -0.34 13.80
N GLU A 321 4.27 0.85 14.32
CA GLU A 321 3.61 1.04 15.62
C GLU A 321 2.46 2.04 15.57
N LEU A 322 1.37 1.77 16.30
CA LEU A 322 0.28 2.71 16.53
C LEU A 322 -0.26 2.53 17.95
N ASP A 323 -0.52 3.63 18.65
CA ASP A 323 -1.14 3.62 20.00
C ASP A 323 -0.43 2.69 21.00
N GLY A 324 0.91 2.57 20.89
CA GLY A 324 1.73 1.67 21.73
C GLY A 324 1.71 0.19 21.31
N VAL A 325 0.99 -0.15 20.23
CA VAL A 325 0.96 -1.49 19.64
C VAL A 325 1.91 -1.55 18.46
N ARG A 326 2.97 -2.35 18.60
CA ARG A 326 3.96 -2.60 17.54
C ARG A 326 3.68 -3.92 16.83
N LEU A 327 3.43 -3.85 15.52
CA LEU A 327 3.29 -5.03 14.66
C LEU A 327 4.58 -5.39 13.93
N LEU A 328 5.37 -4.39 13.54
CA LEU A 328 6.63 -4.58 12.82
C LEU A 328 7.72 -3.69 13.44
N LYS A 329 8.97 -4.10 13.26
CA LYS A 329 10.12 -3.23 13.52
C LYS A 329 10.25 -2.19 12.42
N PRO A 330 10.85 -1.02 12.72
CA PRO A 330 11.02 0.03 11.72
C PRO A 330 11.77 -0.41 10.47
N GLU A 331 12.80 -1.26 10.61
CA GLU A 331 13.55 -1.80 9.49
C GLU A 331 12.70 -2.65 8.53
N SER A 332 11.70 -3.37 9.04
CA SER A 332 10.82 -4.20 8.21
C SER A 332 9.86 -3.35 7.39
N VAL A 333 9.35 -2.26 7.97
CA VAL A 333 8.51 -1.30 7.23
C VAL A 333 9.32 -0.58 6.16
N ARG A 334 10.55 -0.13 6.49
CA ARG A 334 11.44 0.49 5.49
C ARG A 334 11.82 -0.49 4.38
N MET A 335 12.05 -1.76 4.70
CA MET A 335 12.28 -2.80 3.70
C MET A 335 11.04 -3.00 2.80
N MET A 336 9.85 -3.11 3.41
CA MET A 336 8.57 -3.22 2.68
C MET A 336 8.39 -2.07 1.69
N ALA A 337 8.72 -0.85 2.10
CA ALA A 337 8.55 0.39 1.34
C ALA A 337 9.78 0.80 0.50
N SER A 338 10.72 -0.11 0.26
CA SER A 338 11.91 0.14 -0.58
C SER A 338 11.85 -0.66 -1.87
N ASN A 339 12.69 -0.35 -2.87
CA ASN A 339 12.78 -1.17 -4.07
C ASN A 339 13.27 -2.59 -3.73
N GLN A 340 12.44 -3.58 -4.03
CA GLN A 340 12.72 -5.00 -3.83
C GLN A 340 12.84 -5.76 -5.15
N LEU A 341 12.84 -5.07 -6.28
CA LEU A 341 13.03 -5.66 -7.59
C LEU A 341 14.49 -6.12 -7.76
N PRO A 342 14.73 -7.25 -8.45
CA PRO A 342 16.07 -7.63 -8.89
C PRO A 342 16.71 -6.55 -9.76
N GLU A 343 18.05 -6.53 -9.80
CA GLU A 343 18.80 -5.58 -10.61
C GLU A 343 18.37 -5.64 -12.09
N GLY A 344 18.11 -4.48 -12.68
CA GLY A 344 17.69 -4.36 -14.08
C GLY A 344 16.21 -4.66 -14.35
N VAL A 345 15.45 -5.15 -13.37
CA VAL A 345 14.00 -5.36 -13.52
C VAL A 345 13.28 -4.02 -13.34
N ALA A 346 12.52 -3.63 -14.36
CA ALA A 346 11.68 -2.44 -14.31
C ALA A 346 10.42 -2.66 -13.47
N GLY A 347 9.92 -1.60 -12.84
CA GLY A 347 8.65 -1.59 -12.12
C GLY A 347 7.41 -1.66 -13.02
N PRO A 348 6.21 -1.47 -12.45
CA PRO A 348 4.96 -1.57 -13.19
C PRO A 348 4.88 -0.55 -14.34
N ASN A 349 4.90 -1.03 -15.58
CA ASN A 349 4.87 -0.19 -16.78
C ASN A 349 3.62 0.71 -16.86
N TRP A 350 2.52 0.26 -16.28
CA TRP A 350 1.27 1.01 -16.26
C TRP A 350 1.29 2.14 -15.22
N ALA A 351 2.23 2.18 -14.27
CA ALA A 351 2.45 3.29 -13.33
C ALA A 351 3.92 3.74 -13.38
N PRO A 352 4.30 4.46 -14.45
CA PRO A 352 5.69 4.91 -14.61
C PRO A 352 6.12 5.77 -13.42
N GLY A 353 7.43 5.79 -13.17
CA GLY A 353 8.03 6.45 -12.00
C GLY A 353 7.98 5.64 -10.70
N ASN A 354 7.35 4.46 -10.73
CA ASN A 354 7.28 3.58 -9.57
C ASN A 354 8.20 2.37 -9.75
N LEU A 355 8.87 2.01 -8.65
CA LEU A 355 9.45 0.70 -8.43
C LEU A 355 8.46 -0.12 -7.58
N PHE A 356 8.90 -1.29 -7.12
CA PHE A 356 8.04 -2.17 -6.34
C PHE A 356 8.76 -2.71 -5.10
N GLY A 357 8.10 -2.61 -3.96
CA GLY A 357 8.54 -3.15 -2.68
C GLY A 357 7.91 -4.50 -2.37
N LEU A 358 7.58 -4.75 -1.11
CA LEU A 358 6.87 -5.97 -0.70
C LEU A 358 5.36 -5.69 -0.67
N ASN A 359 4.66 -6.10 -1.73
CA ASN A 359 3.23 -5.87 -1.99
C ASN A 359 2.79 -4.39 -2.07
N VAL A 360 3.72 -3.45 -2.30
CA VAL A 360 3.44 -2.02 -2.48
C VAL A 360 4.25 -1.45 -3.65
N ALA A 361 3.67 -0.48 -4.36
CA ALA A 361 4.43 0.35 -5.28
C ALA A 361 5.19 1.43 -4.48
N VAL A 362 6.37 1.81 -4.96
CA VAL A 362 7.22 2.84 -4.30
C VAL A 362 7.62 3.88 -5.34
N VAL A 363 7.34 5.14 -5.05
CA VAL A 363 7.68 6.26 -5.95
C VAL A 363 9.20 6.46 -5.98
N ASN A 364 9.77 6.41 -7.18
CA ASN A 364 11.20 6.66 -7.45
C ASN A 364 11.41 7.91 -8.30
N ASP A 365 10.51 8.19 -9.24
CA ASP A 365 10.53 9.41 -10.06
C ASP A 365 9.17 10.14 -9.95
N PRO A 366 9.13 11.32 -9.29
CA PRO A 366 7.89 12.04 -9.00
C PRO A 366 7.10 12.44 -10.24
N GLU A 367 7.72 12.98 -11.29
CA GLU A 367 7.01 13.56 -12.43
C GLU A 367 6.06 12.55 -13.11
N PRO A 368 6.53 11.37 -13.56
CA PRO A 368 5.65 10.34 -14.10
C PRO A 368 4.74 9.68 -13.06
N ALA A 369 5.07 9.78 -11.77
CA ALA A 369 4.26 9.26 -10.65
C ALA A 369 3.20 10.24 -10.14
N GLY A 370 2.81 11.25 -10.93
CA GLY A 370 1.76 12.21 -10.55
C GLY A 370 2.24 13.26 -9.54
N PHE A 371 3.54 13.54 -9.50
CA PHE A 371 4.22 14.43 -8.57
C PHE A 371 4.23 13.96 -7.11
N LEU A 372 3.86 12.70 -6.83
CA LEU A 372 4.01 12.14 -5.50
C LEU A 372 5.50 12.19 -5.06
N PRO A 373 5.80 12.50 -3.79
CA PRO A 373 7.17 12.54 -3.29
C PRO A 373 7.89 11.19 -3.39
N VAL A 374 9.20 11.22 -3.66
CA VAL A 374 10.06 10.02 -3.66
C VAL A 374 9.94 9.30 -2.32
N GLY A 375 9.80 7.98 -2.35
CA GLY A 375 9.62 7.15 -1.16
C GLY A 375 8.17 7.04 -0.69
N THR A 376 7.23 7.78 -1.29
CA THR A 376 5.80 7.51 -1.09
C THR A 376 5.51 6.09 -1.54
N PHE A 377 4.99 5.26 -0.64
CA PHE A 377 4.58 3.91 -0.97
C PHE A 377 3.07 3.80 -0.93
N TRP A 378 2.53 3.01 -1.85
CA TRP A 378 1.10 3.03 -2.11
C TRP A 378 0.60 1.75 -2.73
N TRP A 379 -0.72 1.60 -2.65
CA TRP A 379 -1.44 0.59 -3.41
C TRP A 379 -2.89 1.01 -3.65
N TRP A 380 -3.63 0.22 -4.45
CA TRP A 380 -5.06 0.47 -4.70
C TRP A 380 -5.85 -0.81 -4.94
N GLY A 381 -7.17 -0.71 -4.81
CA GLY A 381 -8.16 -1.75 -5.10
C GLY A 381 -8.85 -1.54 -6.44
N ILE A 382 -9.14 -2.60 -7.19
CA ILE A 382 -9.67 -2.52 -8.56
C ILE A 382 -10.98 -1.70 -8.69
N GLN A 383 -11.77 -1.57 -7.62
CA GLN A 383 -12.98 -0.74 -7.63
C GLN A 383 -12.78 0.69 -7.11
N GLY A 384 -11.52 1.07 -6.91
CA GLY A 384 -11.10 2.42 -6.67
C GLY A 384 -10.71 2.83 -5.25
N PRO A 385 -10.75 2.03 -4.17
CA PRO A 385 -10.08 2.41 -2.93
C PRO A 385 -8.56 2.53 -3.09
N TRP A 386 -7.89 3.48 -2.45
CA TRP A 386 -6.42 3.60 -2.46
C TRP A 386 -5.84 4.14 -1.16
N MET A 387 -4.53 3.91 -0.98
CA MET A 387 -3.72 4.44 0.12
C MET A 387 -2.40 4.96 -0.42
N TRP A 388 -2.03 6.18 -0.03
CA TRP A 388 -0.67 6.71 -0.12
C TRP A 388 -0.13 6.96 1.28
N VAL A 389 1.08 6.48 1.55
CA VAL A 389 1.83 6.79 2.76
C VAL A 389 3.11 7.48 2.34
N ASP A 390 3.29 8.72 2.78
CA ASP A 390 4.44 9.55 2.49
C ASP A 390 5.18 9.87 3.80
N PRO A 391 6.20 9.06 4.15
CA PRO A 391 7.01 9.29 5.34
C PRO A 391 7.80 10.62 5.31
N SER A 392 8.07 11.17 4.13
CA SER A 392 8.88 12.38 4.00
C SER A 392 8.14 13.65 4.43
N ASN A 393 6.80 13.63 4.36
CA ASN A 393 5.93 14.74 4.75
C ASN A 393 4.97 14.38 5.88
N ASP A 394 5.22 13.27 6.59
CA ASP A 394 4.36 12.72 7.65
C ASP A 394 2.88 12.68 7.24
N THR A 395 2.60 12.14 6.05
CA THR A 395 1.29 12.27 5.39
C THR A 395 0.71 10.90 5.01
N VAL A 396 -0.59 10.72 5.31
CA VAL A 396 -1.41 9.61 4.79
C VAL A 396 -2.56 10.20 3.99
N ILE A 397 -2.76 9.66 2.78
CA ILE A 397 -3.92 10.00 1.94
C ILE A 397 -4.67 8.73 1.61
N LEU A 398 -5.95 8.69 1.99
CA LEU A 398 -6.86 7.60 1.68
C LEU A 398 -7.99 8.09 0.81
N GLY A 399 -8.36 7.30 -0.19
CA GLY A 399 -9.56 7.56 -0.96
C GLY A 399 -10.38 6.30 -1.13
N MET A 400 -11.70 6.47 -1.11
CA MET A 400 -12.66 5.38 -1.17
C MET A 400 -13.74 5.70 -2.20
N MET A 401 -13.92 4.78 -3.15
CA MET A 401 -14.98 4.80 -4.15
C MET A 401 -15.28 3.35 -4.55
N GLN A 402 -16.43 3.11 -5.21
CA GLN A 402 -16.82 1.77 -5.66
C GLN A 402 -17.29 1.82 -7.12
N ASN A 403 -16.33 1.87 -8.05
CA ASN A 403 -16.56 1.90 -9.49
C ASN A 403 -15.68 0.86 -10.20
N THR A 404 -16.26 0.03 -11.05
CA THR A 404 -15.51 -1.03 -11.75
C THR A 404 -14.60 -0.56 -12.89
N ASP A 405 -14.73 0.69 -13.34
CA ASP A 405 -13.75 1.30 -14.24
C ASP A 405 -12.50 1.71 -13.45
N TYR A 406 -11.61 0.74 -13.25
CA TYR A 406 -10.34 0.95 -12.59
C TYR A 406 -9.46 1.98 -13.31
N ARG A 407 -9.64 2.22 -14.62
CA ARG A 407 -8.87 3.26 -15.32
C ARG A 407 -9.32 4.63 -14.88
N HIS A 408 -10.62 4.81 -14.66
CA HIS A 408 -11.17 6.05 -14.13
C HIS A 408 -10.68 6.34 -12.71
N SER A 409 -10.56 5.32 -11.84
CA SER A 409 -9.96 5.51 -10.51
C SER A 409 -8.54 6.13 -10.59
N ARG A 410 -7.75 5.75 -11.59
CA ARG A 410 -6.41 6.32 -11.81
C ARG A 410 -6.43 7.77 -12.30
N VAL A 411 -7.46 8.16 -13.04
CA VAL A 411 -7.68 9.57 -13.41
C VAL A 411 -7.91 10.39 -12.14
N VAL A 412 -8.75 9.89 -11.23
CA VAL A 412 -9.00 10.54 -9.93
C VAL A 412 -7.72 10.64 -9.11
N HIS A 413 -6.93 9.57 -9.00
CA HIS A 413 -5.63 9.57 -8.32
C HIS A 413 -4.69 10.65 -8.89
N ASN A 414 -4.59 10.72 -10.23
CA ASN A 414 -3.74 11.73 -10.88
C ASN A 414 -4.26 13.14 -10.62
N THR A 415 -5.58 13.38 -10.72
CA THR A 415 -6.17 14.70 -10.40
C THR A 415 -5.83 15.15 -8.98
N ILE A 416 -6.00 14.25 -7.99
CA ILE A 416 -5.73 14.56 -6.59
C ILE A 416 -4.24 14.83 -6.35
N SER A 417 -3.34 13.97 -6.85
CA SER A 417 -1.90 14.16 -6.69
C SER A 417 -1.39 15.43 -7.37
N GLN A 418 -1.92 15.78 -8.55
CA GLN A 418 -1.61 17.05 -9.23
C GLN A 418 -2.07 18.27 -8.42
N ILE A 419 -3.27 18.22 -7.85
CA ILE A 419 -3.79 19.30 -6.99
C ILE A 419 -2.93 19.47 -5.74
N LEU A 420 -2.45 18.38 -5.15
CA LEU A 420 -1.69 18.41 -3.90
C LEU A 420 -0.21 18.76 -4.09
N TYR A 421 0.47 18.11 -5.03
CA TYR A 421 1.94 18.08 -5.07
C TYR A 421 2.58 18.83 -6.23
N ARG A 422 1.84 19.13 -7.31
CA ARG A 422 2.43 19.87 -8.42
C ARG A 422 2.77 21.30 -8.00
N GLN A 423 4.07 21.64 -8.07
CA GLN A 423 4.54 23.01 -7.94
C GLN A 423 4.10 23.81 -9.19
N ARG A 424 3.55 25.01 -8.98
CA ARG A 424 3.11 25.90 -10.06
C ARG A 424 4.22 26.84 -10.48
#